data_AF-K9KB76-F1
#
_entry.id   AF-K9KB76-F1
#
_cell.length_a   1.000
_cell.length_b   1.000
_cell.length_c   1.000
_cell.angle_alpha   90.00
_cell.angle_beta   90.00
_cell.angle_gamma   90.00
#
_symmetry.space_group_name_H-M   'P 1'
#
loop_
_entity.id
_entity.type
_entity.pdbx_description
1 polymer ?
#
loop_
_entity_poly.entity_id
_entity_poly.type
_entity_poly.pdbx_seq_one_letter_code
_entity_poly.pdbx_strand_id
1 'polypeptide(L)'
;TLSQHYFLFIGTLSCHPHGVKMLEKCSVFQCLLNLCSLKNQDHLLKLTVSSLDYSRDGLARVILSKILTAATDACRLYATKHLRVLLRANVEFFNNWGIELLVTQLHDKNKTISSEALDILDEACEDKANLHALIQMKPALSHLGDKGLLLLLRFLSIPKGFSYLNERGYVAKQLEKWHKEYNSKYVDLIEEQLNEALTTYRKPIDGDNYVRRSNQRLQRPHVYLPVHLYGQLVHHKTGCHLLEVQNIVTELCHNVRTPDLDKWEEIKKLKASLWALEENVIPDILKLAKQCEVLSIRGTCVYVLGLIAKTKQGCDILKCHNWDAVRHSRKHLWPVVPDDVEQLCNELSSIPSTLSLNSESTSSRHNSESESAPSSMFIMEDDRFGSSSTSTFFLDINEDAEPAFFDRPGPIKDKNSFPFFASSKL
;
A
#
# COMPACT_ATOMS: atom_id res chain seq x y z
N THR A 1 13.98 36.23 18.28
CA THR A 1 12.93 37.28 18.26
C THR A 1 11.68 36.72 17.61
N LEU A 2 10.51 37.33 17.80
CA LEU A 2 9.26 36.89 17.15
C LEU A 2 9.26 37.09 15.62
N SER A 3 10.28 37.74 15.06
CA SER A 3 10.41 37.99 13.62
C SER A 3 10.47 36.71 12.76
N GLN A 4 10.78 35.55 13.33
CA GLN A 4 10.70 34.29 12.58
C GLN A 4 9.25 33.91 12.21
N HIS A 5 8.25 34.42 12.92
CA HIS A 5 6.84 34.10 12.66
C HIS A 5 6.24 34.86 11.47
N TYR A 6 6.95 35.84 10.89
CA TYR A 6 6.50 36.48 9.64
C TYR A 6 6.32 35.46 8.49
N PHE A 7 7.06 34.35 8.51
CA PHE A 7 6.88 33.26 7.54
C PHE A 7 5.51 32.58 7.65
N LEU A 8 4.93 32.51 8.86
CA LEU A 8 3.58 31.97 9.05
C LEU A 8 2.52 32.85 8.40
N PHE A 9 2.69 34.18 8.44
CA PHE A 9 1.77 35.10 7.75
C PHE A 9 1.82 34.92 6.23
N ILE A 10 3.02 34.70 5.68
CA ILE A 10 3.17 34.36 4.26
C ILE A 10 2.50 33.02 3.96
N GLY A 11 2.66 32.03 4.84
CA GLY A 11 2.02 30.72 4.72
C GLY A 11 0.50 30.80 4.65
N THR A 12 -0.14 31.46 5.63
CA THR A 12 -1.59 31.66 5.63
C THR A 12 -2.07 32.42 4.39
N LEU A 13 -1.30 33.40 3.92
CA LEU A 13 -1.65 34.15 2.71
C LEU A 13 -1.52 33.29 1.44
N SER A 14 -0.57 32.35 1.41
CA SER A 14 -0.33 31.46 0.27
C SER A 14 -1.45 30.41 0.05
N CYS A 15 -2.20 30.06 1.10
CA CYS A 15 -3.35 29.15 1.00
C CYS A 15 -4.51 29.73 0.15
N HIS A 16 -4.62 31.06 0.06
CA HIS A 16 -5.73 31.71 -0.64
C HIS A 16 -5.32 32.17 -2.05
N PRO A 17 -6.15 31.94 -3.09
CA PRO A 17 -5.80 32.32 -4.47
C PRO A 17 -5.57 33.82 -4.65
N HIS A 18 -6.31 34.66 -3.92
CA HIS A 18 -6.11 36.11 -3.91
C HIS A 18 -4.81 36.51 -3.19
N GLY A 19 -4.44 35.75 -2.15
CA GLY A 19 -3.20 35.97 -1.41
C GLY A 19 -1.96 35.63 -2.24
N VAL A 20 -1.99 34.55 -3.01
CA VAL A 20 -0.92 34.22 -3.98
C VAL A 20 -0.70 35.36 -4.99
N LYS A 21 -1.78 35.91 -5.56
CA LYS A 21 -1.69 37.08 -6.48
C LYS A 21 -1.09 38.31 -5.80
N MET A 22 -1.40 38.54 -4.52
CA MET A 22 -0.82 39.65 -3.75
C MET A 22 0.68 39.43 -3.50
N LEU A 23 1.06 38.23 -3.07
CA LEU A 23 2.46 37.84 -2.83
C LEU A 23 3.31 37.98 -4.10
N GLU A 24 2.74 37.65 -5.25
CA GLU A 24 3.38 37.81 -6.55
C GLU A 24 3.56 39.29 -6.91
N LYS A 25 2.52 40.12 -6.76
CA LYS A 25 2.62 41.58 -6.99
C LYS A 25 3.68 42.24 -6.11
N CYS A 26 3.84 41.78 -4.88
CA CYS A 26 4.85 42.27 -3.95
C CYS A 26 6.24 41.65 -4.16
N SER A 27 6.45 40.84 -5.21
CA SER A 27 7.72 40.17 -5.53
C SER A 27 8.24 39.25 -4.40
N VAL A 28 7.36 38.72 -3.55
CA VAL A 28 7.75 37.86 -2.42
C VAL A 28 8.35 36.54 -2.92
N PHE A 29 7.74 35.92 -3.93
CA PHE A 29 8.28 34.68 -4.51
C PHE A 29 9.67 34.87 -5.12
N GLN A 30 9.93 36.01 -5.78
CA GLN A 30 11.26 36.33 -6.30
C GLN A 30 12.28 36.50 -5.17
N CYS A 31 11.89 37.14 -4.06
CA CYS A 31 12.73 37.26 -2.88
C CYS A 31 13.09 35.87 -2.31
N LEU A 32 12.12 34.98 -2.16
CA LEU A 32 12.34 33.61 -1.69
C LEU A 32 13.23 32.79 -2.66
N LEU A 33 13.05 32.95 -3.97
CA LEU A 33 13.90 32.31 -4.98
C LEU A 33 15.35 32.80 -4.91
N ASN A 34 15.56 34.09 -4.65
CA ASN A 34 16.91 34.64 -4.45
C ASN A 34 17.52 34.12 -3.14
N LEU A 35 16.71 33.95 -2.10
CA LEU A 35 17.13 33.39 -0.82
C LEU A 35 17.63 31.95 -0.97
N CYS A 36 17.01 31.14 -1.84
CA CYS A 36 17.45 29.77 -2.16
C CYS A 36 18.91 29.70 -2.65
N SER A 37 19.45 30.78 -3.22
CA SER A 37 20.84 30.82 -3.71
C SER A 37 21.86 31.12 -2.60
N LEU A 38 21.41 31.53 -1.41
CA LEU A 38 22.29 31.90 -0.30
C LEU A 38 22.72 30.64 0.46
N LYS A 39 24.03 30.38 0.50
CA LYS A 39 24.60 29.17 1.16
C LYS A 39 24.74 29.28 2.68
N ASN A 40 24.61 30.49 3.24
CA ASN A 40 24.99 30.76 4.63
C ASN A 40 23.80 30.71 5.62
N GLN A 41 22.56 30.56 5.13
CA GLN A 41 21.35 30.76 5.95
C GLN A 41 20.34 29.60 5.80
N ASP A 42 20.75 28.40 6.17
CA ASP A 42 19.92 27.18 6.09
C ASP A 42 18.58 27.30 6.84
N HIS A 43 18.54 28.00 7.97
CA HIS A 43 17.35 28.15 8.81
C HIS A 43 16.19 28.86 8.07
N LEU A 44 16.50 29.81 7.20
CA LEU A 44 15.48 30.54 6.44
C LEU A 44 14.85 29.67 5.35
N LEU A 45 15.63 28.76 4.75
CA LEU A 45 15.10 27.77 3.80
C LEU A 45 14.18 26.77 4.51
N LYS A 46 14.54 26.35 5.73
CA LYS A 46 13.67 25.49 6.56
C LYS A 46 12.34 26.18 6.90
N LEU A 47 12.37 27.47 7.26
CA LEU A 47 11.15 28.23 7.53
C LEU A 47 10.31 28.41 6.25
N THR A 48 10.94 28.70 5.12
CA THR A 48 10.25 28.86 3.84
C THR A 48 9.55 27.57 3.42
N VAL A 49 10.27 26.44 3.45
CA VAL A 49 9.73 25.15 2.99
C VAL A 49 8.62 24.62 3.90
N SER A 50 8.67 24.92 5.20
CA SER A 50 7.64 24.47 6.15
C SER A 50 6.42 25.40 6.24
N SER A 51 6.47 26.59 5.66
CA SER A 51 5.40 27.59 5.78
C SER A 51 4.54 27.73 4.53
N LEU A 52 5.08 27.51 3.33
CA LEU A 52 4.33 27.71 2.08
C LEU A 52 3.29 26.59 1.84
N ASP A 53 2.17 26.95 1.23
CA ASP A 53 1.19 25.99 0.72
C ASP A 53 1.58 25.45 -0.67
N TYR A 54 1.49 24.13 -0.83
CA TYR A 54 1.82 23.41 -2.07
C TYR A 54 0.61 22.75 -2.75
N SER A 55 -0.59 22.97 -2.21
CA SER A 55 -1.84 22.35 -2.68
C SER A 55 -2.14 22.74 -4.13
N ARG A 56 -1.82 23.97 -4.53
CA ARG A 56 -2.04 24.50 -5.89
C ARG A 56 -0.75 24.53 -6.70
N ASP A 57 -0.88 24.34 -8.01
CA ASP A 57 0.24 24.53 -8.91
C ASP A 57 0.63 26.02 -9.03
N GLY A 58 1.94 26.30 -9.07
CA GLY A 58 2.46 27.66 -9.13
C GLY A 58 3.86 27.84 -8.54
N LEU A 59 4.24 29.10 -8.30
CA LEU A 59 5.60 29.50 -7.87
C LEU A 59 6.06 28.85 -6.55
N ALA A 60 5.13 28.47 -5.66
CA ALA A 60 5.48 27.74 -4.44
C ALA A 60 6.15 26.39 -4.73
N ARG A 61 5.63 25.61 -5.69
CA ARG A 61 6.22 24.33 -6.11
C ARG A 61 7.56 24.52 -6.81
N VAL A 62 7.72 25.62 -7.57
CA VAL A 62 9.00 26.00 -8.19
C VAL A 62 10.06 26.27 -7.12
N ILE A 63 9.70 26.99 -6.06
CA ILE A 63 10.61 27.23 -4.92
C ILE A 63 10.98 25.92 -4.24
N LEU A 64 10.01 25.05 -3.96
CA LEU A 64 10.26 23.73 -3.36
C LEU A 64 11.22 22.89 -4.23
N SER A 65 10.96 22.80 -5.53
CA SER A 65 11.81 22.07 -6.49
C SER A 65 13.23 22.65 -6.54
N LYS A 66 13.37 23.98 -6.52
CA LYS A 66 14.69 24.64 -6.46
C LYS A 66 15.43 24.31 -5.16
N ILE A 67 14.73 24.29 -4.02
CA ILE A 67 15.34 23.91 -2.73
C ILE A 67 15.74 22.44 -2.76
N LEU A 68 14.91 21.55 -3.31
CA LEU A 68 15.19 20.12 -3.40
C LEU A 68 16.40 19.77 -4.28
N THR A 69 16.69 20.57 -5.31
CA THR A 69 17.73 20.27 -6.31
C THR A 69 19.01 21.09 -6.16
N ALA A 70 18.94 22.34 -5.71
CA ALA A 70 20.04 23.30 -5.79
C ALA A 70 20.48 23.91 -4.44
N ALA A 71 19.89 23.52 -3.31
CA ALA A 71 20.27 24.00 -1.98
C ALA A 71 21.47 23.25 -1.38
N THR A 72 21.90 23.67 -0.18
CA THR A 72 22.88 22.95 0.65
C THR A 72 22.39 21.55 1.00
N ASP A 73 23.30 20.59 1.21
CA ASP A 73 22.95 19.19 1.51
C ASP A 73 22.00 19.07 2.71
N ALA A 74 22.22 19.86 3.76
CA ALA A 74 21.35 19.89 4.94
C ALA A 74 19.93 20.39 4.63
N CYS A 75 19.79 21.38 3.74
CA CYS A 75 18.50 21.91 3.31
C CYS A 75 17.79 20.96 2.35
N ARG A 76 18.50 20.34 1.39
CA ARG A 76 17.93 19.33 0.49
C ARG A 76 17.42 18.13 1.27
N LEU A 77 18.17 17.66 2.28
CA LEU A 77 17.73 16.59 3.17
C LEU A 77 16.47 16.99 3.96
N TYR A 78 16.44 18.21 4.51
CA TYR A 78 15.26 18.70 5.24
C TYR A 78 14.03 18.83 4.33
N ALA A 79 14.18 19.39 3.14
CA ALA A 79 13.10 19.50 2.16
C ALA A 79 12.59 18.13 1.71
N THR A 80 13.50 17.16 1.50
CA THR A 80 13.13 15.77 1.18
C THR A 80 12.34 15.16 2.32
N LYS A 81 12.79 15.29 3.57
CA LYS A 81 12.04 14.85 4.76
C LYS A 81 10.68 15.53 4.91
N HIS A 82 10.59 16.79 4.50
CA HIS A 82 9.34 17.55 4.54
C HIS A 82 8.28 16.97 3.60
N LEU A 83 8.66 16.30 2.50
CA LEU A 83 7.71 15.59 1.64
C LEU A 83 6.91 14.52 2.40
N ARG A 84 7.50 13.89 3.44
CA ARG A 84 6.76 12.96 4.31
C ARG A 84 5.66 13.66 5.12
N VAL A 85 5.87 14.92 5.50
CA VAL A 85 4.85 15.72 6.20
C VAL A 85 3.68 15.98 5.25
N LEU A 86 3.96 16.37 4.01
CA LEU A 86 2.94 16.62 2.99
C LEU A 86 2.16 15.35 2.63
N LEU A 87 2.86 14.21 2.55
CA LEU A 87 2.25 12.88 2.36
C LEU A 87 1.28 12.54 3.51
N ARG A 88 1.74 12.59 4.77
CA ARG A 88 0.93 12.22 5.95
C ARG A 88 -0.20 13.21 6.26
N ALA A 89 -0.05 14.46 5.85
CA ALA A 89 -1.10 15.47 5.92
C ALA A 89 -2.20 15.27 4.86
N ASN A 90 -2.05 14.28 3.96
CA ASN A 90 -2.97 14.00 2.86
C ASN A 90 -3.21 15.22 1.96
N VAL A 91 -2.14 15.93 1.59
CA VAL A 91 -2.24 17.05 0.64
C VAL A 91 -2.80 16.55 -0.69
N GLU A 92 -3.77 17.28 -1.23
CA GLU A 92 -4.45 16.92 -2.46
C GLU A 92 -3.48 16.78 -3.65
N PHE A 93 -3.75 15.81 -4.52
CA PHE A 93 -2.99 15.55 -5.74
C PHE A 93 -1.49 15.29 -5.50
N PHE A 94 -1.09 14.84 -4.31
CA PHE A 94 0.31 14.51 -3.99
C PHE A 94 0.90 13.49 -4.98
N ASN A 95 0.10 12.54 -5.46
CA ASN A 95 0.47 11.57 -6.49
C ASN A 95 0.97 12.21 -7.80
N ASN A 96 0.51 13.42 -8.15
CA ASN A 96 0.86 14.08 -9.41
C ASN A 96 2.21 14.80 -9.35
N TRP A 97 2.54 15.44 -8.23
CA TRP A 97 3.74 16.28 -8.10
C TRP A 97 4.73 15.76 -7.05
N GLY A 98 4.23 15.22 -5.93
CA GLY A 98 5.05 14.70 -4.84
C GLY A 98 5.85 13.46 -5.24
N ILE A 99 5.22 12.54 -5.97
CA ILE A 99 5.90 11.34 -6.50
C ILE A 99 6.98 11.73 -7.52
N GLU A 100 6.71 12.69 -8.39
CA GLU A 100 7.70 13.20 -9.36
C GLU A 100 8.91 13.83 -8.67
N LEU A 101 8.68 14.65 -7.63
CA LEU A 101 9.75 15.22 -6.83
C LEU A 101 10.56 14.13 -6.12
N LEU A 102 9.92 13.12 -5.54
CA LEU A 102 10.62 12.00 -4.90
C LEU A 102 11.47 11.19 -5.88
N VAL A 103 10.94 10.89 -7.08
CA VAL A 103 11.69 10.22 -8.15
C VAL A 103 12.90 11.05 -8.59
N THR A 104 12.78 12.37 -8.63
CA THR A 104 13.90 13.27 -8.90
C THR A 104 14.95 13.17 -7.78
N GLN A 105 14.53 13.18 -6.52
CA GLN A 105 15.43 13.08 -5.36
C GLN A 105 16.17 11.73 -5.24
N LEU A 106 15.66 10.65 -5.84
CA LEU A 106 16.38 9.38 -5.90
C LEU A 106 17.75 9.50 -6.60
N HIS A 107 17.90 10.47 -7.50
CA HIS A 107 19.12 10.72 -8.28
C HIS A 107 20.03 11.78 -7.64
N ASP A 108 19.79 12.18 -6.39
CA ASP A 108 20.68 13.11 -5.68
C ASP A 108 22.08 12.50 -5.49
N LYS A 109 23.12 13.35 -5.54
CA LYS A 109 24.51 12.94 -5.34
C LYS A 109 24.76 12.43 -3.91
N ASN A 110 24.01 12.94 -2.93
CA ASN A 110 24.15 12.54 -1.55
C ASN A 110 23.29 11.30 -1.25
N LYS A 111 23.96 10.18 -0.93
CA LYS A 111 23.30 8.89 -0.63
C LYS A 111 22.29 8.97 0.52
N THR A 112 22.49 9.87 1.49
CA THR A 112 21.54 10.02 2.61
C THR A 112 20.20 10.60 2.14
N ILE A 113 20.21 11.51 1.16
CA ILE A 113 19.02 12.11 0.58
C ILE A 113 18.30 11.09 -0.30
N SER A 114 19.04 10.40 -1.17
CA SER A 114 18.48 9.33 -2.02
C SER A 114 17.85 8.20 -1.18
N SER A 115 18.52 7.77 -0.10
CA SER A 115 17.97 6.76 0.81
C SER A 115 16.74 7.26 1.56
N GLU A 116 16.68 8.54 1.94
CA GLU A 116 15.51 9.11 2.60
C GLU A 116 14.32 9.24 1.63
N ALA A 117 14.56 9.70 0.40
CA ALA A 117 13.54 9.75 -0.64
C ALA A 117 12.97 8.36 -0.96
N LEU A 118 13.83 7.34 -0.97
CA LEU A 118 13.42 5.95 -1.17
C LEU A 118 12.54 5.44 -0.03
N ASP A 119 12.84 5.80 1.22
CA ASP A 119 12.04 5.44 2.40
C ASP A 119 10.66 6.13 2.36
N ILE A 120 10.61 7.41 1.97
CA ILE A 120 9.34 8.13 1.79
C ILE A 120 8.52 7.52 0.64
N LEU A 121 9.17 7.09 -0.45
CA LEU A 121 8.49 6.40 -1.55
C LEU A 121 7.91 5.05 -1.13
N ASP A 122 8.65 4.26 -0.34
CA ASP A 122 8.14 2.99 0.18
C ASP A 122 6.90 3.20 1.06
N GLU A 123 6.90 4.23 1.90
CA GLU A 123 5.73 4.65 2.67
C GLU A 123 4.58 5.13 1.77
N ALA A 124 4.86 5.97 0.77
CA ALA A 124 3.84 6.52 -0.13
C ALA A 124 3.16 5.43 -0.98
N CYS A 125 3.88 4.35 -1.31
CA CYS A 125 3.39 3.24 -2.12
C CYS A 125 2.41 2.30 -1.38
N GLU A 126 2.13 2.54 -0.09
CA GLU A 126 1.00 1.89 0.58
C GLU A 126 -0.36 2.32 -0.01
N ASP A 127 -0.43 3.52 -0.61
CA ASP A 127 -1.60 3.95 -1.40
C ASP A 127 -1.46 3.49 -2.87
N LYS A 128 -2.50 2.80 -3.36
CA LYS A 128 -2.59 2.33 -4.75
C LYS A 128 -2.52 3.48 -5.76
N ALA A 129 -3.05 4.66 -5.43
CA ALA A 129 -3.00 5.82 -6.32
C ALA A 129 -1.56 6.31 -6.54
N ASN A 130 -0.77 6.39 -5.47
CA ASN A 130 0.65 6.73 -5.53
C ASN A 130 1.47 5.65 -6.25
N LEU A 131 1.19 4.37 -5.99
CA LEU A 131 1.87 3.27 -6.67
C LEU A 131 1.60 3.28 -8.19
N HIS A 132 0.37 3.57 -8.61
CA HIS A 132 0.05 3.76 -10.02
C HIS A 132 0.83 4.90 -10.66
N ALA A 133 0.93 6.06 -9.99
CA ALA A 133 1.71 7.20 -10.48
C ALA A 133 3.21 6.84 -10.60
N LEU A 134 3.77 6.14 -9.61
CA LEU A 134 5.17 5.71 -9.64
C LEU A 134 5.45 4.72 -10.79
N ILE A 135 4.54 3.76 -11.04
CA ILE A 135 4.67 2.80 -12.14
C ILE A 135 4.64 3.49 -13.50
N GLN A 136 3.84 4.55 -13.67
CA GLN A 136 3.79 5.32 -14.92
C GLN A 136 5.14 5.99 -15.24
N MET A 137 5.83 6.50 -14.22
CA MET A 137 7.13 7.15 -14.37
C MET A 137 8.30 6.20 -14.65
N LYS A 138 8.17 4.91 -14.27
CA LYS A 138 9.19 3.86 -14.52
C LYS A 138 10.62 4.24 -14.05
N PRO A 139 10.81 4.57 -12.77
CA PRO A 139 12.13 4.98 -12.26
C PRO A 139 13.15 3.83 -12.27
N ALA A 140 14.43 4.18 -12.38
CA ALA A 140 15.53 3.21 -12.31
C ALA A 140 15.86 2.87 -10.85
N LEU A 141 15.20 1.89 -10.24
CA LEU A 141 15.40 1.54 -8.81
C LEU A 141 16.53 0.54 -8.56
N SER A 142 17.02 -0.15 -9.60
CA SER A 142 17.96 -1.27 -9.46
C SER A 142 19.33 -0.90 -8.89
N HIS A 143 19.73 0.37 -9.00
CA HIS A 143 21.04 0.85 -8.53
C HIS A 143 21.03 1.25 -7.04
N LEU A 144 19.87 1.26 -6.38
CA LEU A 144 19.67 1.73 -5.00
C LEU A 144 19.80 0.61 -3.95
N GLY A 145 20.38 -0.54 -4.33
CA GLY A 145 20.60 -1.68 -3.43
C GLY A 145 19.31 -2.43 -3.06
N ASP A 146 19.33 -3.13 -1.93
CA ASP A 146 18.23 -4.01 -1.49
C ASP A 146 16.91 -3.24 -1.25
N LYS A 147 16.97 -2.02 -0.69
CA LYS A 147 15.77 -1.19 -0.49
C LYS A 147 15.11 -0.82 -1.82
N GLY A 148 15.91 -0.52 -2.85
CA GLY A 148 15.40 -0.23 -4.19
C GLY A 148 14.78 -1.46 -4.84
N LEU A 149 15.38 -2.64 -4.62
CA LEU A 149 14.83 -3.91 -5.05
C LEU A 149 13.46 -4.18 -4.42
N LEU A 150 13.34 -4.01 -3.08
CA LEU A 150 12.09 -4.24 -2.35
C LEU A 150 10.96 -3.31 -2.82
N LEU A 151 11.27 -2.02 -3.06
CA LEU A 151 10.31 -1.09 -3.63
C LEU A 151 9.87 -1.50 -5.03
N LEU A 152 10.82 -1.95 -5.87
CA LEU A 152 10.52 -2.44 -7.22
C LEU A 152 9.64 -3.69 -7.19
N LEU A 153 9.76 -4.54 -6.16
CA LEU A 153 8.89 -5.70 -6.00
C LEU A 153 7.42 -5.33 -5.77
N ARG A 154 7.13 -4.16 -5.18
CA ARG A 154 5.75 -3.67 -5.05
C ARG A 154 5.07 -3.48 -6.40
N PHE A 155 5.82 -3.27 -7.49
CA PHE A 155 5.22 -3.10 -8.82
C PHE A 155 4.53 -4.38 -9.30
N LEU A 156 4.91 -5.55 -8.77
CA LEU A 156 4.31 -6.83 -9.12
C LEU A 156 2.90 -6.99 -8.52
N SER A 157 2.55 -6.23 -7.47
CA SER A 157 1.21 -6.29 -6.87
C SER A 157 0.09 -5.81 -7.79
N ILE A 158 0.41 -5.01 -8.82
CA ILE A 158 -0.54 -4.42 -9.75
C ILE A 158 -0.33 -5.04 -11.14
N PRO A 159 -1.38 -5.50 -11.84
CA PRO A 159 -1.26 -6.11 -13.17
C PRO A 159 -0.47 -5.27 -14.19
N LYS A 160 -0.69 -3.95 -14.22
CA LYS A 160 0.05 -3.03 -15.12
C LYS A 160 1.56 -3.03 -14.88
N GLY A 161 1.98 -3.07 -13.61
CA GLY A 161 3.40 -3.12 -13.23
C GLY A 161 4.00 -4.51 -13.47
N PHE A 162 3.23 -5.56 -13.19
CA PHE A 162 3.60 -6.94 -13.49
C PHE A 162 3.87 -7.16 -14.98
N SER A 163 2.94 -6.79 -15.88
CA SER A 163 3.12 -6.96 -17.33
C SER A 163 4.37 -6.25 -17.83
N TYR A 164 4.60 -5.01 -17.37
CA TYR A 164 5.78 -4.23 -17.72
C TYR A 164 7.11 -4.91 -17.32
N LEU A 165 7.19 -5.48 -16.12
CA LEU A 165 8.39 -6.18 -15.65
C LEU A 165 8.53 -7.56 -16.28
N ASN A 166 7.41 -8.23 -16.57
CA ASN A 166 7.40 -9.55 -17.19
C ASN A 166 7.88 -9.51 -18.64
N GLU A 167 7.45 -8.51 -19.43
CA GLU A 167 7.91 -8.28 -20.81
C GLU A 167 9.44 -8.11 -20.91
N ARG A 168 10.08 -7.63 -19.84
CA ARG A 168 11.53 -7.44 -19.76
C ARG A 168 12.27 -8.67 -19.24
N GLY A 169 11.58 -9.77 -18.98
CA GLY A 169 12.14 -10.98 -18.38
C GLY A 169 12.62 -10.78 -16.94
N TYR A 170 12.19 -9.71 -16.25
CA TYR A 170 12.63 -9.40 -14.90
C TYR A 170 12.08 -10.40 -13.87
N VAL A 171 10.81 -10.81 -14.03
CA VAL A 171 10.11 -11.69 -13.07
C VAL A 171 10.78 -13.06 -12.98
N ALA A 172 11.06 -13.70 -14.11
CA ALA A 172 11.72 -15.01 -14.15
C ALA A 172 13.10 -14.99 -13.49
N LYS A 173 13.90 -13.95 -13.78
CA LYS A 173 15.22 -13.76 -13.16
C LYS A 173 15.13 -13.54 -11.64
N GLN A 174 14.12 -12.79 -11.18
CA GLN A 174 13.92 -12.60 -9.75
C GLN A 174 13.43 -13.89 -9.07
N LEU A 175 12.54 -14.66 -9.68
CA LEU A 175 12.07 -15.92 -9.10
C LEU A 175 13.24 -16.89 -8.82
N GLU A 176 14.15 -17.06 -9.79
CA GLU A 176 15.34 -17.90 -9.60
C GLU A 176 16.28 -17.35 -8.52
N LYS A 177 16.48 -16.03 -8.49
CA LYS A 177 17.32 -15.36 -7.49
C LYS A 177 16.75 -15.47 -6.07
N TRP A 178 15.43 -15.35 -5.94
CA TRP A 178 14.70 -15.53 -4.69
C TRP A 178 14.76 -16.95 -4.19
N HIS A 179 14.53 -17.91 -5.09
CA HIS A 179 14.63 -19.31 -4.77
C HIS A 179 16.04 -19.72 -4.27
N LYS A 180 17.12 -19.25 -4.93
CA LYS A 180 18.50 -19.65 -4.58
C LYS A 180 19.09 -18.97 -3.35
N GLU A 181 18.85 -17.66 -3.16
CA GLU A 181 19.60 -16.86 -2.17
C GLU A 181 18.70 -15.94 -1.34
N TYR A 182 17.75 -15.24 -1.97
CA TYR A 182 17.03 -14.16 -1.30
C TYR A 182 15.99 -14.63 -0.28
N ASN A 183 15.46 -15.85 -0.37
CA ASN A 183 14.58 -16.41 0.67
C ASN A 183 15.29 -16.50 2.03
N SER A 184 16.52 -16.99 2.06
CA SER A 184 17.33 -17.05 3.28
C SER A 184 17.76 -15.65 3.75
N LYS A 185 18.06 -14.74 2.83
CA LYS A 185 18.40 -13.35 3.12
C LYS A 185 17.20 -12.55 3.68
N TYR A 186 15.98 -12.88 3.26
CA TYR A 186 14.76 -12.25 3.77
C TYR A 186 14.58 -12.51 5.26
N VAL A 187 14.88 -13.74 5.72
CA VAL A 187 14.90 -14.09 7.16
C VAL A 187 15.90 -13.23 7.92
N ASP A 188 17.12 -13.08 7.39
CA ASP A 188 18.13 -12.21 8.02
C ASP A 188 17.64 -10.76 8.10
N LEU A 189 16.97 -10.26 7.06
CA LEU A 189 16.45 -8.89 7.00
C LEU A 189 15.38 -8.64 8.07
N ILE A 190 14.40 -9.55 8.22
CA ILE A 190 13.35 -9.41 9.23
C ILE A 190 13.90 -9.59 10.65
N GLU A 191 14.83 -10.54 10.85
CA GLU A 191 15.47 -10.73 12.15
C GLU A 191 16.35 -9.53 12.52
N GLU A 192 17.05 -8.91 11.57
CA GLU A 192 17.82 -7.68 11.78
C GLU A 192 16.91 -6.54 12.24
N GLN A 193 15.77 -6.32 11.58
CA GLN A 193 14.80 -5.28 11.95
C GLN A 193 14.15 -5.52 13.32
N LEU A 194 13.78 -6.77 13.62
CA LEU A 194 13.24 -7.14 14.93
C LEU A 194 14.29 -6.96 16.04
N ASN A 195 15.55 -7.31 15.77
CA ASN A 195 16.63 -7.12 16.71
C ASN A 195 16.91 -5.64 16.97
N GLU A 196 16.94 -4.79 15.94
CA GLU A 196 17.12 -3.34 16.10
C GLU A 196 15.97 -2.70 16.90
N ALA A 197 14.74 -3.19 16.71
CA ALA A 197 13.56 -2.60 17.35
C ALA A 197 13.31 -3.07 18.79
N LEU A 198 13.52 -4.36 19.06
CA LEU A 198 13.12 -5.01 20.31
C LEU A 198 14.30 -5.25 21.26
N THR A 199 15.53 -5.13 20.75
CA THR A 199 16.75 -5.33 21.54
C THR A 199 17.63 -4.09 21.51
N THR A 200 18.77 -4.14 22.20
CA THR A 200 19.79 -3.07 22.13
C THR A 200 20.76 -3.23 20.95
N TYR A 201 20.48 -4.16 20.04
CA TYR A 201 21.32 -4.43 18.87
C TYR A 201 21.35 -3.22 17.94
N ARG A 202 22.56 -2.83 17.53
CA ARG A 202 22.77 -1.87 16.44
C ARG A 202 23.84 -2.41 15.52
N LYS A 203 23.51 -2.51 14.23
CA LYS A 203 24.50 -2.77 13.20
C LYS A 203 25.36 -1.51 13.03
N PRO A 204 26.69 -1.64 13.01
CA PRO A 204 27.55 -0.52 12.70
C PRO A 204 27.40 -0.14 11.22
N ILE A 205 27.44 1.17 10.94
CA ILE A 205 27.26 1.73 9.59
C ILE A 205 28.41 1.33 8.64
N ASP A 206 29.58 1.04 9.19
CA ASP A 206 30.72 0.41 8.53
C ASP A 206 30.98 -0.94 9.19
N GLY A 207 31.03 -2.02 8.40
CA GLY A 207 31.15 -3.42 8.85
C GLY A 207 32.39 -3.78 9.70
N ASP A 208 33.21 -2.79 10.10
CA ASP A 208 34.44 -2.94 10.88
C ASP A 208 34.32 -2.55 12.36
N ASN A 209 33.17 -2.06 12.81
CA ASN A 209 32.99 -1.69 14.22
C ASN A 209 32.28 -2.79 15.02
N TYR A 210 32.73 -3.02 16.25
CA TYR A 210 32.12 -3.99 17.16
C TYR A 210 30.64 -3.64 17.45
N VAL A 211 29.79 -4.67 17.51
CA VAL A 211 28.37 -4.57 17.91
C VAL A 211 28.27 -3.89 19.28
N ARG A 212 27.73 -2.66 19.33
CA ARG A 212 27.51 -1.94 20.59
C ARG A 212 26.08 -2.10 21.07
N ARG A 213 25.91 -2.68 22.26
CA ARG A 213 24.66 -2.57 23.03
C ARG A 213 24.55 -1.14 23.55
N SER A 214 23.56 -0.38 23.09
CA SER A 214 23.35 0.99 23.56
C SER A 214 22.45 1.00 24.81
N ASN A 215 22.78 1.80 25.83
CA ASN A 215 21.95 1.99 27.03
C ASN A 215 20.76 2.95 26.82
N GLN A 216 20.62 3.56 25.63
CA GLN A 216 19.46 4.38 25.30
C GLN A 216 18.34 3.50 24.74
N ARG A 217 17.31 3.25 25.56
CA ARG A 217 16.03 2.73 25.06
C ARG A 217 15.39 3.83 24.22
N LEU A 218 15.62 3.80 22.90
CA LEU A 218 14.85 4.62 21.97
C LEU A 218 13.36 4.25 22.09
N GLN A 219 12.50 5.20 21.75
CA GLN A 219 11.06 4.97 21.59
C GLN A 219 10.87 3.78 20.63
N ARG A 220 10.04 2.79 21.02
CA ARG A 220 9.88 1.53 20.28
C ARG A 220 9.55 1.83 18.81
N PRO A 221 10.45 1.53 17.86
CA PRO A 221 10.19 1.82 16.45
C PRO A 221 9.12 0.85 15.91
N HIS A 222 8.40 1.29 14.88
CA HIS A 222 7.48 0.42 14.16
C HIS A 222 8.27 -0.53 13.27
N VAL A 223 8.11 -1.84 13.49
CA VAL A 223 8.65 -2.87 12.60
C VAL A 223 7.58 -3.19 11.56
N TYR A 224 7.75 -2.66 10.36
CA TYR A 224 6.91 -3.02 9.22
C TYR A 224 7.49 -4.24 8.53
N LEU A 225 6.61 -5.13 8.05
CA LEU A 225 7.04 -6.33 7.34
C LEU A 225 7.64 -5.95 5.97
N PRO A 226 8.89 -6.33 5.66
CA PRO A 226 9.48 -6.08 4.36
C PRO A 226 8.70 -6.79 3.24
N VAL A 227 8.72 -6.19 2.05
CA VAL A 227 8.03 -6.71 0.86
C VAL A 227 8.64 -8.05 0.45
N HIS A 228 7.80 -9.08 0.33
CA HIS A 228 8.20 -10.41 -0.13
C HIS A 228 7.74 -10.64 -1.58
N LEU A 229 8.60 -11.20 -2.45
CA LEU A 229 8.26 -11.45 -3.86
C LEU A 229 6.98 -12.29 -4.01
N TYR A 230 6.90 -13.43 -3.29
CA TYR A 230 5.76 -14.33 -3.40
C TYR A 230 4.44 -13.65 -2.97
N GLY A 231 4.43 -12.90 -1.86
CA GLY A 231 3.23 -12.17 -1.44
C GLY A 231 2.77 -11.12 -2.45
N GLN A 232 3.69 -10.47 -3.19
CA GLN A 232 3.29 -9.53 -4.24
C GLN A 232 2.72 -10.23 -5.49
N LEU A 233 3.19 -11.43 -5.83
CA LEU A 233 2.69 -12.20 -6.97
C LEU A 233 1.30 -12.79 -6.73
N VAL A 234 0.99 -13.15 -5.49
CA VAL A 234 -0.31 -13.74 -5.13
C VAL A 234 -1.47 -12.73 -5.22
N HIS A 235 -1.18 -11.42 -5.20
CA HIS A 235 -2.19 -10.37 -5.33
C HIS A 235 -2.99 -10.41 -6.64
N HIS A 236 -2.46 -11.03 -7.70
CA HIS A 236 -3.12 -11.12 -8.99
C HIS A 236 -3.17 -12.57 -9.50
N LYS A 237 -4.31 -12.98 -10.09
CA LYS A 237 -4.53 -14.36 -10.57
C LYS A 237 -3.40 -14.84 -11.51
N THR A 238 -2.87 -13.96 -12.37
CA THR A 238 -1.76 -14.28 -13.29
C THR A 238 -0.46 -14.63 -12.56
N GLY A 239 -0.14 -13.96 -11.46
CA GLY A 239 1.08 -14.16 -10.70
C GLY A 239 0.99 -15.41 -9.83
N CYS A 240 -0.21 -15.67 -9.29
CA CYS A 240 -0.53 -16.93 -8.62
C CYS A 240 -0.34 -18.12 -9.57
N HIS A 241 -0.89 -18.05 -10.78
CA HIS A 241 -0.71 -19.13 -11.77
C HIS A 241 0.76 -19.31 -12.19
N LEU A 242 1.51 -18.20 -12.33
CA LEU A 242 2.95 -18.28 -12.61
C LEU A 242 3.71 -19.01 -11.50
N LEU A 243 3.37 -18.77 -10.23
CA LEU A 243 4.00 -19.42 -9.08
C LEU A 243 3.65 -20.91 -9.00
N GLU A 244 2.41 -21.26 -9.35
CA GLU A 244 1.93 -22.65 -9.40
C GLU A 244 2.68 -23.47 -10.45
N VAL A 245 2.88 -22.93 -11.66
CA VAL A 245 3.62 -23.60 -12.75
C VAL A 245 5.08 -23.87 -12.37
N GLN A 246 5.68 -23.03 -11.51
CA GLN A 246 7.06 -23.19 -11.07
C GLN A 246 7.23 -24.26 -9.97
N ASN A 247 6.13 -24.84 -9.43
CA ASN A 247 6.14 -25.84 -8.36
C ASN A 247 6.93 -25.45 -7.09
N ILE A 248 7.13 -24.15 -6.84
CA ILE A 248 7.89 -23.67 -5.67
C ILE A 248 7.14 -23.98 -4.37
N VAL A 249 5.80 -23.88 -4.40
CA VAL A 249 4.95 -24.11 -3.24
C VAL A 249 5.07 -25.55 -2.74
N THR A 250 5.14 -26.55 -3.63
CA THR A 250 5.19 -27.96 -3.22
C THR A 250 6.50 -28.30 -2.51
N GLU A 251 7.63 -27.73 -2.95
CA GLU A 251 8.92 -27.87 -2.27
C GLU A 251 8.92 -27.20 -0.89
N LEU A 252 8.37 -25.98 -0.78
CA LEU A 252 8.23 -25.26 0.49
C LEU A 252 7.37 -26.05 1.48
N CYS A 253 6.24 -26.62 1.02
CA CYS A 253 5.39 -27.50 1.83
C CYS A 253 6.14 -28.74 2.31
N HIS A 254 6.97 -29.35 1.46
CA HIS A 254 7.77 -30.51 1.82
C HIS A 254 8.77 -30.18 2.92
N ASN A 255 9.52 -29.07 2.78
CA ASN A 255 10.47 -28.60 3.79
C ASN A 255 9.81 -28.35 5.16
N VAL A 256 8.56 -27.88 5.21
CA VAL A 256 7.82 -27.67 6.48
C VAL A 256 7.34 -28.98 7.10
N ARG A 257 6.97 -29.98 6.28
CA ARG A 257 6.50 -31.29 6.76
C ARG A 257 7.62 -32.19 7.27
N THR A 258 8.81 -32.10 6.66
CA THR A 258 10.00 -32.85 7.05
C THR A 258 11.10 -31.90 7.51
N PRO A 259 10.96 -31.26 8.69
CA PRO A 259 11.98 -30.37 9.20
C PRO A 259 13.19 -31.17 9.69
N ASP A 260 14.37 -30.83 9.21
CA ASP A 260 15.63 -31.19 9.86
C ASP A 260 15.98 -30.08 10.87
N LEU A 261 16.07 -30.44 12.14
CA LEU A 261 16.30 -29.50 13.26
C LEU A 261 17.73 -29.57 13.81
N ASP A 262 18.59 -30.44 13.26
CA ASP A 262 19.92 -30.70 13.82
C ASP A 262 20.95 -29.62 13.43
N LYS A 263 20.79 -29.01 12.24
CA LYS A 263 21.73 -28.03 11.69
C LYS A 263 21.13 -26.63 11.64
N TRP A 264 21.95 -25.63 11.96
CA TRP A 264 21.59 -24.21 11.88
C TRP A 264 21.19 -23.77 10.46
N GLU A 265 21.81 -24.35 9.43
CA GLU A 265 21.49 -24.08 8.03
C GLU A 265 20.08 -24.56 7.66
N GLU A 266 19.69 -25.75 8.12
CA GLU A 266 18.35 -26.32 7.89
C GLU A 266 17.29 -25.57 8.70
N ILE A 267 17.60 -25.14 9.93
CA ILE A 267 16.73 -24.24 10.71
C ILE A 267 16.49 -22.93 9.94
N LYS A 268 17.53 -22.37 9.32
CA LYS A 268 17.40 -21.14 8.52
C LYS A 268 16.58 -21.37 7.25
N LYS A 269 16.79 -22.49 6.56
CA LYS A 269 15.99 -22.90 5.39
C LYS A 269 14.52 -23.13 5.75
N LEU A 270 14.25 -23.73 6.90
CA LEU A 270 12.90 -23.92 7.43
C LEU A 270 12.24 -22.56 7.75
N LYS A 271 12.94 -21.65 8.42
CA LYS A 271 12.45 -20.28 8.66
C LYS A 271 12.14 -19.55 7.36
N ALA A 272 13.00 -19.66 6.35
CA ALA A 272 12.80 -19.05 5.04
C ALA A 272 11.55 -19.62 4.36
N SER A 273 11.34 -20.94 4.49
CA SER A 273 10.16 -21.61 3.95
C SER A 273 8.88 -21.19 4.66
N LEU A 274 8.91 -21.02 5.98
CA LEU A 274 7.77 -20.54 6.78
C LEU A 274 7.36 -19.11 6.41
N TRP A 275 8.32 -18.20 6.19
CA TRP A 275 8.02 -16.82 5.76
C TRP A 275 7.48 -16.73 4.32
N ALA A 276 7.73 -17.75 3.50
CA ALA A 276 7.35 -17.81 2.10
C ALA A 276 5.95 -18.41 1.85
N LEU A 277 5.35 -19.09 2.83
CA LEU A 277 4.12 -19.88 2.69
C LEU A 277 2.86 -19.11 3.14
N GLU A 278 1.74 -19.34 2.45
CA GLU A 278 0.48 -18.64 2.73
C GLU A 278 -0.71 -19.55 3.15
N GLU A 279 -1.01 -20.70 2.53
CA GLU A 279 -2.34 -21.33 2.78
C GLU A 279 -2.40 -22.86 3.00
N ASN A 280 -1.74 -23.71 2.19
CA ASN A 280 -2.00 -25.17 2.23
C ASN A 280 -1.31 -25.96 3.36
N VAL A 281 -0.63 -25.28 4.28
CA VAL A 281 0.23 -25.91 5.31
C VAL A 281 -0.15 -25.43 6.72
N ILE A 282 -1.28 -24.74 6.88
CA ILE A 282 -1.70 -24.14 8.15
C ILE A 282 -1.72 -25.16 9.32
N PRO A 283 -2.26 -26.39 9.18
CA PRO A 283 -2.26 -27.37 10.27
C PRO A 283 -0.86 -27.81 10.69
N ASP A 284 0.05 -28.00 9.73
CA ASP A 284 1.44 -28.39 9.98
C ASP A 284 2.20 -27.24 10.68
N ILE A 285 1.97 -25.99 10.27
CA ILE A 285 2.54 -24.79 10.92
C ILE A 285 2.02 -24.67 12.37
N LEU A 286 0.72 -24.93 12.60
CA LEU A 286 0.12 -24.92 13.93
C LEU A 286 0.71 -26.00 14.84
N LYS A 287 0.95 -27.21 14.29
CA LYS A 287 1.62 -28.29 15.01
C LYS A 287 3.05 -27.88 15.36
N LEU A 288 3.78 -27.30 14.40
CA LEU A 288 5.15 -26.82 14.59
C LEU A 288 5.21 -25.70 15.66
N ALA A 289 4.26 -24.77 15.65
CA ALA A 289 4.17 -23.70 16.63
C ALA A 289 4.02 -24.22 18.08
N LYS A 290 3.26 -25.31 18.27
CA LYS A 290 2.97 -25.89 19.59
C LYS A 290 4.03 -26.90 20.05
N GLN A 291 4.56 -27.72 19.14
CA GLN A 291 5.32 -28.94 19.48
C GLN A 291 6.81 -28.91 19.08
N CYS A 292 7.28 -27.94 18.27
CA CYS A 292 8.68 -27.92 17.81
C CYS A 292 9.67 -27.81 18.97
N GLU A 293 10.82 -28.47 18.95
CA GLU A 293 11.80 -28.40 20.05
C GLU A 293 12.52 -27.03 20.11
N VAL A 294 12.76 -26.43 18.94
CA VAL A 294 13.49 -25.17 18.81
C VAL A 294 12.55 -23.96 18.99
N LEU A 295 12.75 -23.21 20.08
CA LEU A 295 11.90 -22.06 20.45
C LEU A 295 11.92 -20.92 19.43
N SER A 296 13.04 -20.70 18.74
CA SER A 296 13.13 -19.63 17.73
C SER A 296 12.18 -19.89 16.56
N ILE A 297 12.05 -21.15 16.12
CA ILE A 297 11.11 -21.56 15.07
C ILE A 297 9.67 -21.41 15.57
N ARG A 298 9.37 -21.77 16.83
CA ARG A 298 8.03 -21.53 17.40
C ARG A 298 7.63 -20.07 17.30
N GLY A 299 8.53 -19.15 17.68
CA GLY A 299 8.30 -17.70 17.56
C GLY A 299 8.04 -17.26 16.12
N THR A 300 8.83 -17.77 15.17
CA THR A 300 8.61 -17.53 13.73
C THR A 300 7.24 -18.02 13.28
N CYS A 301 6.82 -19.22 13.70
CA CYS A 301 5.48 -19.73 13.38
C CYS A 301 4.37 -18.82 13.91
N VAL A 302 4.51 -18.24 15.11
CA VAL A 302 3.51 -17.29 15.64
C VAL A 302 3.40 -16.05 14.74
N TYR A 303 4.53 -15.50 14.28
CA TYR A 303 4.51 -14.36 13.35
C TYR A 303 3.87 -14.71 12.01
N VAL A 304 4.19 -15.90 11.47
CA VAL A 304 3.61 -16.39 10.20
C VAL A 304 2.10 -16.63 10.33
N LEU A 305 1.63 -17.23 11.43
CA LEU A 305 0.19 -17.39 11.67
C LEU A 305 -0.53 -16.04 11.81
N GLY A 306 0.12 -15.05 12.44
CA GLY A 306 -0.38 -13.67 12.46
C GLY A 306 -0.41 -13.00 11.08
N LEU A 307 0.51 -13.37 10.18
CA LEU A 307 0.53 -12.91 8.80
C LEU A 307 -0.60 -13.53 7.96
N ILE A 308 -0.88 -14.82 8.15
CA ILE A 308 -2.00 -15.53 7.52
C ILE A 308 -3.34 -14.94 7.97
N ALA A 309 -3.43 -14.48 9.22
CA ALA A 309 -4.60 -13.79 9.77
C ALA A 309 -4.86 -12.37 9.20
N LYS A 310 -4.21 -11.98 8.10
CA LYS A 310 -4.51 -10.72 7.40
C LYS A 310 -5.80 -10.78 6.58
N THR A 311 -6.24 -11.98 6.18
CA THR A 311 -7.47 -12.18 5.40
C THR A 311 -8.59 -12.74 6.29
N LYS A 312 -9.85 -12.44 5.95
CA LYS A 312 -11.01 -12.99 6.68
C LYS A 312 -11.00 -14.51 6.66
N GLN A 313 -10.74 -15.10 5.49
CA GLN A 313 -10.62 -16.55 5.30
C GLN A 313 -9.50 -17.16 6.17
N GLY A 314 -8.32 -16.54 6.21
CA GLY A 314 -7.21 -17.01 7.05
C GLY A 314 -7.57 -17.02 8.54
N CYS A 315 -8.26 -15.97 9.01
CA CYS A 315 -8.76 -15.92 10.38
C CYS A 315 -9.84 -16.98 10.68
N ASP A 316 -10.72 -17.30 9.71
CA ASP A 316 -11.75 -18.33 9.87
C ASP A 316 -11.13 -19.73 9.98
N ILE A 317 -10.13 -20.03 9.15
CA ILE A 317 -9.36 -21.28 9.22
C ILE A 317 -8.63 -21.41 10.57
N LEU A 318 -8.02 -20.31 11.06
CA LEU A 318 -7.36 -20.29 12.36
C LEU A 318 -8.35 -20.48 13.52
N LYS A 319 -9.57 -19.94 13.40
CA LYS A 319 -10.62 -20.11 14.41
C LYS A 319 -11.02 -21.57 14.58
N CYS A 320 -11.10 -22.34 13.49
CA CYS A 320 -11.33 -23.80 13.53
C CYS A 320 -10.26 -24.55 14.34
N HIS A 321 -9.06 -23.99 14.48
CA HIS A 321 -7.95 -24.57 15.25
C HIS A 321 -7.73 -23.90 16.62
N ASN A 322 -8.73 -23.17 17.12
CA ASN A 322 -8.69 -22.42 18.39
C ASN A 322 -7.57 -21.36 18.44
N TRP A 323 -7.25 -20.74 17.31
CA TRP A 323 -6.36 -19.58 17.23
C TRP A 323 -7.17 -18.33 16.92
N ASP A 324 -7.18 -17.38 17.86
CA ASP A 324 -7.93 -16.13 17.70
C ASP A 324 -7.09 -15.05 17.00
N ALA A 325 -7.78 -14.18 16.25
CA ALA A 325 -7.16 -13.15 15.44
C ALA A 325 -7.94 -11.83 15.49
N VAL A 326 -7.23 -10.72 15.28
CA VAL A 326 -7.84 -9.40 15.22
C VAL A 326 -8.56 -9.22 13.89
N ARG A 327 -9.88 -8.93 13.93
CA ARG A 327 -10.74 -8.77 12.74
C ARG A 327 -10.86 -7.33 12.22
N HIS A 328 -10.37 -6.34 12.97
CA HIS A 328 -10.51 -4.93 12.61
C HIS A 328 -9.25 -4.36 11.94
N SER A 329 -9.47 -3.37 11.09
CA SER A 329 -8.39 -2.62 10.44
C SER A 329 -7.82 -1.54 11.37
N ARG A 330 -6.59 -1.10 11.11
CA ARG A 330 -5.94 0.03 11.81
C ARG A 330 -6.51 1.41 11.45
N LYS A 331 -7.54 1.48 10.58
CA LYS A 331 -8.16 2.73 10.12
C LYS A 331 -8.91 3.46 11.23
N HIS A 332 -9.57 2.73 12.11
CA HIS A 332 -10.36 3.29 13.21
C HIS A 332 -9.74 2.90 14.54
N LEU A 333 -9.62 3.85 15.46
CA LEU A 333 -9.15 3.57 16.82
C LEU A 333 -10.17 2.72 17.60
N TRP A 334 -11.47 2.90 17.31
CA TRP A 334 -12.58 2.25 18.00
C TRP A 334 -13.51 1.58 16.98
N PRO A 335 -13.14 0.41 16.44
CA PRO A 335 -14.00 -0.33 15.53
C PRO A 335 -15.21 -0.88 16.30
N VAL A 336 -16.39 -0.80 15.68
CA VAL A 336 -17.57 -1.52 16.16
C VAL A 336 -17.31 -3.01 15.94
N VAL A 337 -17.56 -3.83 16.96
CA VAL A 337 -17.42 -5.28 16.85
C VAL A 337 -18.50 -5.75 15.87
N PRO A 338 -18.14 -6.45 14.77
CA PRO A 338 -19.14 -7.03 13.90
C PRO A 338 -19.93 -8.05 14.73
N ASP A 339 -21.24 -7.92 14.77
CA ASP A 339 -22.10 -8.83 15.52
C ASP A 339 -21.98 -10.24 14.93
N ASP A 340 -21.60 -11.23 15.74
CA ASP A 340 -21.53 -12.66 15.37
C ASP A 340 -22.88 -13.22 14.84
N VAL A 341 -23.94 -12.41 14.88
CA VAL A 341 -25.29 -12.73 14.38
C VAL A 341 -25.35 -12.80 12.85
N GLU A 342 -24.50 -12.06 12.12
CA GLU A 342 -24.44 -12.17 10.65
C GLU A 342 -23.88 -13.53 10.18
N GLN A 343 -23.05 -14.19 10.99
CA GLN A 343 -22.58 -15.56 10.72
C GLN A 343 -23.72 -16.57 10.87
N LEU A 344 -24.58 -16.42 11.89
CA LEU A 344 -25.81 -17.22 12.06
C LEU A 344 -26.81 -17.01 10.92
N CYS A 345 -27.00 -15.76 10.46
CA CYS A 345 -27.90 -15.48 9.33
C CYS A 345 -27.38 -16.07 8.00
N ASN A 346 -26.07 -16.04 7.77
CA ASN A 346 -25.46 -16.66 6.59
C ASN A 346 -25.53 -18.20 6.65
N GLU A 347 -25.30 -18.81 7.81
CA GLU A 347 -25.47 -20.27 7.99
C GLU A 347 -26.93 -20.70 7.76
N LEU A 348 -27.91 -19.93 8.25
CA LEU A 348 -29.34 -20.19 8.02
C LEU A 348 -29.75 -20.02 6.54
N SER A 349 -29.11 -19.11 5.80
CA SER A 349 -29.37 -18.91 4.36
C SER A 349 -28.73 -19.97 3.45
N SER A 350 -27.74 -20.70 3.96
CA SER A 350 -26.98 -21.71 3.21
C SER A 350 -27.60 -23.12 3.24
N ILE A 351 -28.72 -23.31 3.94
CA ILE A 351 -29.47 -24.57 3.97
C ILE A 351 -30.35 -24.64 2.71
N PRO A 352 -30.17 -25.60 1.79
CA PRO A 352 -31.08 -25.76 0.66
C PRO A 352 -32.46 -26.12 1.22
N SER A 353 -33.47 -25.34 0.88
CA SER A 353 -34.86 -25.59 1.25
C SER A 353 -35.38 -26.87 0.58
N THR A 354 -35.11 -28.02 1.20
CA THR A 354 -35.66 -29.34 0.84
C THR A 354 -36.72 -29.77 1.84
N LEU A 355 -37.77 -28.96 1.98
CA LEU A 355 -39.03 -29.43 2.58
C LEU A 355 -40.20 -28.97 1.73
N SER A 356 -40.45 -29.75 0.67
CA SER A 356 -41.76 -29.91 0.07
C SER A 356 -42.73 -30.38 1.15
N LEU A 357 -43.64 -29.49 1.58
CA LEU A 357 -44.84 -29.90 2.29
C LEU A 357 -46.04 -29.60 1.40
N ASN A 358 -46.51 -30.66 0.75
CA ASN A 358 -47.85 -30.73 0.18
C ASN A 358 -48.87 -30.43 1.29
N SER A 359 -49.70 -29.41 1.08
CA SER A 359 -51.01 -29.35 1.73
C SER A 359 -52.03 -28.80 0.73
N GLU A 360 -52.67 -29.72 0.02
CA GLU A 360 -53.97 -29.47 -0.59
C GLU A 360 -55.02 -29.52 0.52
N SER A 361 -55.75 -28.42 0.74
CA SER A 361 -57.16 -28.47 1.19
C SER A 361 -57.90 -27.18 0.84
N THR A 362 -58.64 -27.24 -0.27
CA THR A 362 -60.03 -26.77 -0.47
C THR A 362 -60.56 -25.50 0.22
N SER A 363 -60.80 -24.48 -0.61
CA SER A 363 -61.95 -23.54 -0.66
C SER A 363 -62.73 -23.18 0.61
N SER A 364 -62.81 -21.88 0.90
CA SER A 364 -64.11 -21.19 0.96
C SER A 364 -63.95 -19.67 0.75
N ARG A 365 -64.87 -19.11 -0.03
CA ARG A 365 -65.04 -17.67 -0.29
C ARG A 365 -65.72 -17.02 0.90
N HIS A 366 -65.20 -15.89 1.39
CA HIS A 366 -66.03 -14.78 1.85
C HIS A 366 -65.24 -13.46 1.92
N ASN A 367 -65.77 -12.45 1.23
CA ASN A 367 -65.45 -11.03 1.39
C ASN A 367 -65.68 -10.60 2.84
N SER A 368 -64.82 -9.73 3.38
CA SER A 368 -65.21 -8.53 4.15
C SER A 368 -63.98 -7.66 4.44
N GLU A 369 -64.21 -6.35 4.37
CA GLU A 369 -63.28 -5.22 4.50
C GLU A 369 -62.64 -5.13 5.89
N SER A 370 -61.41 -4.61 5.97
CA SER A 370 -60.92 -3.90 7.17
C SER A 370 -59.77 -2.95 6.79
N GLU A 371 -60.07 -1.65 6.71
CA GLU A 371 -59.10 -0.58 6.91
C GLU A 371 -58.76 -0.48 8.40
N SER A 372 -57.48 -0.46 8.75
CA SER A 372 -56.92 0.39 9.83
C SER A 372 -55.40 0.18 9.91
N ALA A 373 -54.66 1.26 9.68
CA ALA A 373 -53.23 1.40 9.93
C ALA A 373 -52.94 1.36 11.46
N PRO A 374 -51.68 1.29 11.98
CA PRO A 374 -50.67 2.32 11.70
C PRO A 374 -49.17 1.94 11.70
N SER A 375 -48.40 2.89 11.14
CA SER A 375 -47.10 3.41 11.57
C SER A 375 -45.82 2.54 11.48
N SER A 376 -45.03 2.82 10.45
CA SER A 376 -43.57 2.96 10.60
C SER A 376 -43.12 4.18 9.76
N MET A 377 -42.58 5.18 10.44
CA MET A 377 -42.07 6.42 9.86
C MET A 377 -40.87 6.13 8.96
N PHE A 378 -41.01 6.47 7.68
CA PHE A 378 -39.89 6.82 6.83
C PHE A 378 -39.45 8.25 7.18
N ILE A 379 -38.16 8.45 7.47
CA ILE A 379 -37.47 9.69 7.12
C ILE A 379 -36.52 9.33 5.98
N MET A 380 -36.91 9.77 4.78
CA MET A 380 -36.00 9.94 3.66
C MET A 380 -35.31 11.30 3.86
N GLU A 381 -33.99 11.31 3.86
CA GLU A 381 -33.22 12.49 3.44
C GLU A 381 -32.28 12.04 2.32
N ASP A 382 -32.62 12.51 1.13
CA ASP A 382 -31.81 12.49 -0.07
C ASP A 382 -31.37 13.95 -0.28
N ASP A 383 -30.06 14.22 -0.19
CA ASP A 383 -29.27 14.84 -1.27
C ASP A 383 -27.97 15.50 -0.80
N ARG A 384 -26.92 15.21 -1.58
CA ARG A 384 -25.78 16.06 -1.92
C ARG A 384 -24.82 16.47 -0.79
N PHE A 385 -23.71 15.75 -0.66
CA PHE A 385 -22.37 16.34 -0.74
C PHE A 385 -21.32 15.24 -1.04
N GLY A 386 -20.52 15.48 -2.08
CA GLY A 386 -19.53 14.52 -2.56
C GLY A 386 -18.30 14.43 -1.66
N SER A 387 -17.90 13.21 -1.37
CA SER A 387 -16.53 12.86 -0.98
C SER A 387 -16.30 11.38 -1.27
N SER A 388 -15.90 11.11 -2.52
CA SER A 388 -15.30 9.84 -2.91
C SER A 388 -13.90 9.78 -2.29
N SER A 389 -13.71 8.90 -1.31
CA SER A 389 -12.40 8.49 -0.80
C SER A 389 -12.46 7.01 -0.45
N THR A 390 -12.72 6.19 -1.47
CA THR A 390 -12.67 4.73 -1.40
C THR A 390 -11.21 4.26 -1.44
N SER A 391 -10.56 4.25 -0.27
CA SER A 391 -9.35 3.45 -0.04
C SER A 391 -9.73 1.97 0.11
N THR A 392 -9.78 1.27 -1.03
CA THR A 392 -10.14 -0.15 -1.15
C THR A 392 -8.98 -1.07 -0.80
N PHE A 393 -9.00 -1.57 0.44
CA PHE A 393 -8.24 -2.75 0.88
C PHE A 393 -9.18 -3.85 1.39
N PHE A 394 -10.29 -4.04 0.68
CA PHE A 394 -11.09 -5.25 0.68
C PHE A 394 -11.43 -5.54 -0.78
N LEU A 395 -10.98 -6.68 -1.31
CA LEU A 395 -11.52 -7.23 -2.54
C LEU A 395 -12.63 -8.18 -2.11
N ASP A 396 -13.87 -7.77 -2.36
CA ASP A 396 -14.97 -8.72 -2.53
C ASP A 396 -14.70 -9.49 -3.81
N ILE A 397 -14.50 -10.81 -3.67
CA ILE A 397 -14.59 -11.75 -4.78
C ILE A 397 -16.05 -12.19 -4.82
N ASN A 398 -16.83 -11.61 -5.74
CA ASN A 398 -17.98 -12.29 -6.31
C ASN A 398 -17.85 -12.18 -7.84
N GLU A 399 -17.51 -13.32 -8.45
CA GLU A 399 -17.82 -13.58 -9.85
C GLU A 399 -19.33 -13.77 -9.95
N ASP A 400 -20.01 -12.97 -10.76
CA ASP A 400 -21.28 -13.37 -11.34
C ASP A 400 -21.33 -12.96 -12.81
N ALA A 401 -21.83 -13.91 -13.57
CA ALA A 401 -21.77 -14.03 -15.01
C ALA A 401 -22.54 -12.92 -15.74
N GLU A 402 -22.05 -12.58 -16.94
CA GLU A 402 -22.88 -11.94 -17.95
C GLU A 402 -24.14 -12.79 -18.24
N PRO A 403 -25.27 -12.13 -18.50
CA PRO A 403 -26.18 -12.61 -19.52
C PRO A 403 -26.19 -11.63 -20.68
N ALA A 404 -25.73 -12.13 -21.82
CA ALA A 404 -26.03 -11.56 -23.12
C ALA A 404 -27.55 -11.42 -23.31
N PHE A 405 -28.01 -10.22 -23.65
CA PHE A 405 -29.29 -10.03 -24.33
C PHE A 405 -29.09 -9.15 -25.57
N PHE A 406 -29.26 -9.80 -26.72
CA PHE A 406 -29.57 -9.16 -28.00
C PHE A 406 -30.87 -8.36 -27.86
N ASP A 407 -30.90 -7.12 -28.37
CA ASP A 407 -31.94 -6.75 -29.32
C ASP A 407 -31.61 -5.55 -30.23
N ARG A 408 -32.26 -5.57 -31.38
CA ARG A 408 -31.95 -5.01 -32.70
C ARG A 408 -32.11 -3.48 -32.93
N PRO A 409 -31.64 -2.96 -34.08
CA PRO A 409 -31.51 -1.53 -34.38
C PRO A 409 -32.69 -0.91 -35.18
N GLY A 410 -32.81 0.43 -35.11
CA GLY A 410 -33.44 1.26 -36.16
C GLY A 410 -33.88 2.66 -35.67
N PRO A 411 -34.22 3.62 -36.56
CA PRO A 411 -33.93 3.72 -37.98
C PRO A 411 -33.17 5.02 -38.39
N ILE A 412 -32.55 4.94 -39.55
CA ILE A 412 -31.89 6.01 -40.31
C ILE A 412 -32.93 6.98 -40.91
N LYS A 413 -32.64 8.27 -40.90
CA LYS A 413 -33.19 9.24 -41.86
C LYS A 413 -32.09 10.17 -42.39
N ASP A 414 -31.70 9.89 -43.62
CA ASP A 414 -30.93 10.76 -44.50
C ASP A 414 -31.70 12.04 -44.88
N LYS A 415 -30.95 13.13 -45.08
CA LYS A 415 -31.10 14.02 -46.24
C LYS A 415 -29.88 14.94 -46.40
N ASN A 416 -29.07 14.61 -47.42
CA ASN A 416 -28.54 15.44 -48.53
C ASN A 416 -27.89 16.81 -48.19
N SER A 417 -26.77 17.26 -48.79
CA SER A 417 -26.07 16.88 -50.03
C SER A 417 -24.78 17.74 -50.19
N PHE A 418 -23.74 17.12 -50.77
CA PHE A 418 -22.42 17.60 -51.27
C PHE A 418 -22.48 18.70 -52.39
N PRO A 419 -21.39 19.11 -53.13
CA PRO A 419 -19.93 18.77 -53.11
C PRO A 419 -18.90 19.92 -53.43
N PHE A 420 -17.60 19.54 -53.56
CA PHE A 420 -16.47 20.10 -54.35
C PHE A 420 -15.62 21.26 -53.72
N PHE A 421 -14.28 21.37 -53.84
CA PHE A 421 -13.25 20.82 -54.75
C PHE A 421 -11.87 20.67 -54.05
N ALA A 422 -10.94 20.06 -54.79
CA ALA A 422 -9.61 19.56 -54.46
C ALA A 422 -8.45 20.59 -54.40
N SER A 423 -7.37 20.16 -53.73
CA SER A 423 -5.95 20.21 -54.14
C SER A 423 -5.17 21.53 -54.33
N SER A 424 -4.06 21.60 -53.59
CA SER A 424 -2.68 21.96 -53.98
C SER A 424 -2.20 23.42 -54.14
N LYS A 425 -1.06 23.65 -53.45
CA LYS A 425 0.07 24.57 -53.70
C LYS A 425 -0.14 26.08 -53.47
N LEU A 426 0.59 26.59 -52.47
CA LEU A 426 1.78 27.43 -52.66
C LEU A 426 2.75 27.24 -51.51
#